data_AF-A0A7X9J381-F1
#
_entry.id   AF-A0A7X9J381-F1
#
_cell.length_a   1.000
_cell.length_b   1.000
_cell.length_c   1.000
_cell.angle_alpha   90.00
_cell.angle_beta   90.00
_cell.angle_gamma   90.00
#
_symmetry.space_group_name_H-M   'P 1'
#
loop_
_entity.id
_entity.type
_entity.pdbx_description
1 polymer ?
#
loop_
_entity_poly.entity_id
_entity_poly.type
_entity_poly.pdbx_seq_one_letter_code
_entity_poly.pdbx_strand_id
1 'polypeptide(L)'
;GGICKGSGMIAPNMATMLAFITTDADIDRATLQRCLSQAVSGTFNAVTVDGDTSTNDMVCLLASGLSGVTAREGTQAAGDFESALTDVCRSLAVQIAADGEGATKLVTIRVDGASSTEDANRIARTIAESPLTKTALFGCDPNWGRILAAAGRCGVRFRPEETTLTIGDLVIVRNGAPVPVEAAPARASVSGREVDVRLTVGTGPGSATVYTCDFSYDYVRINAEYHT
;
A
#
# COMPACT_ATOMS: atom_id res chain seq x y z
N GLY A 1 10.20 -17.18 -9.18
CA GLY A 1 10.48 -15.83 -8.63
C GLY A 1 9.63 -14.80 -9.36
N GLY A 2 9.86 -13.51 -9.20
CA GLY A 2 9.10 -12.50 -9.93
C GLY A 2 9.87 -11.21 -10.17
N ILE A 3 9.44 -10.46 -11.18
CA ILE A 3 9.95 -9.13 -11.54
C ILE A 3 8.77 -8.19 -11.78
N CYS A 4 8.95 -6.89 -11.57
CA CYS A 4 7.94 -5.88 -11.88
C CYS A 4 8.55 -4.60 -12.46
N LYS A 5 7.73 -3.81 -13.18
CA LYS A 5 8.03 -2.46 -13.65
C LYS A 5 6.85 -1.53 -13.32
N GLY A 6 7.14 -0.39 -12.71
CA GLY A 6 6.19 0.71 -12.43
C GLY A 6 6.83 1.69 -11.44
N SER A 7 6.71 3.00 -11.71
CA SER A 7 7.30 4.08 -10.91
C SER A 7 6.41 5.34 -10.90
N GLY A 8 5.73 5.65 -12.01
CA GLY A 8 4.71 6.69 -12.14
C GLY A 8 3.48 6.18 -12.92
N MET A 9 2.38 6.93 -12.83
CA MET A 9 1.00 6.49 -13.11
C MET A 9 0.68 5.18 -12.39
N ILE A 10 0.87 5.19 -11.07
CA ILE A 10 0.66 4.04 -10.20
C ILE A 10 -0.53 4.35 -9.30
N ALA A 11 -1.73 3.97 -9.72
CA ALA A 11 -2.81 3.70 -8.79
C ALA A 11 -3.59 2.48 -9.30
N PRO A 12 -3.08 1.25 -9.09
CA PRO A 12 -3.68 0.05 -9.65
C PRO A 12 -5.12 -0.16 -9.15
N ASN A 13 -6.05 0.23 -10.01
CA ASN A 13 -7.33 -0.42 -10.21
C ASN A 13 -7.24 -1.21 -11.54
N MET A 14 -6.11 -1.92 -11.66
CA MET A 14 -5.45 -2.34 -12.91
C MET A 14 -5.05 -1.19 -13.86
N ALA A 15 -4.00 -0.40 -13.47
CA ALA A 15 -2.97 0.32 -14.30
C ALA A 15 -2.09 1.30 -13.46
N THR A 16 -0.80 1.62 -13.74
CA THR A 16 0.24 0.97 -14.59
C THR A 16 1.24 0.16 -13.77
N MET A 17 1.54 -1.06 -14.20
CA MET A 17 2.39 -2.00 -13.51
C MET A 17 2.45 -3.26 -14.36
N LEU A 18 3.65 -3.67 -14.77
CA LEU A 18 3.87 -4.95 -15.43
C LEU A 18 4.61 -5.87 -14.47
N ALA A 19 3.97 -6.94 -14.01
CA ALA A 19 4.61 -7.97 -13.20
C ALA A 19 4.59 -9.33 -13.90
N PHE A 20 5.75 -9.99 -13.88
CA PHE A 20 5.93 -11.34 -14.43
C PHE A 20 6.45 -12.24 -13.33
N ILE A 21 5.69 -13.28 -12.99
CA ILE A 21 5.96 -14.20 -11.90
C ILE A 21 6.07 -15.61 -12.48
N THR A 22 7.07 -16.36 -12.03
CA THR A 22 7.36 -17.73 -12.47
C THR A 22 7.40 -18.67 -11.27
N THR A 23 6.83 -19.86 -11.46
CA THR A 23 6.89 -20.98 -10.52
C THR A 23 7.11 -22.29 -11.28
N ASP A 24 7.68 -23.26 -10.58
CA ASP A 24 7.84 -24.64 -11.01
C ASP A 24 6.87 -25.60 -10.31
N ALA A 25 5.94 -25.08 -9.50
CA ALA A 25 4.83 -25.86 -8.95
C ALA A 25 3.97 -26.50 -10.06
N ASP A 26 3.54 -27.74 -9.87
CA ASP A 26 2.48 -28.37 -10.66
C ASP A 26 1.14 -27.92 -10.08
N ILE A 27 0.47 -27.03 -10.79
CA ILE A 27 -0.79 -26.40 -10.37
C ILE A 27 -1.70 -26.20 -11.58
N ASP A 28 -2.98 -26.53 -11.43
CA ASP A 28 -3.94 -26.37 -12.50
C ASP A 28 -4.30 -24.89 -12.73
N ARG A 29 -4.78 -24.57 -13.93
CA ARG A 29 -5.07 -23.19 -14.35
C ARG A 29 -6.11 -22.50 -13.47
N ALA A 30 -7.11 -23.22 -12.93
CA ALA A 30 -8.17 -22.61 -12.15
C ALA A 30 -7.66 -22.22 -10.75
N THR A 31 -6.97 -23.15 -10.07
CA THR A 31 -6.29 -22.87 -8.79
C THR A 31 -5.27 -21.75 -8.94
N LEU A 32 -4.44 -21.80 -10.01
CA LEU A 32 -3.41 -20.79 -10.28
C LEU A 32 -4.00 -19.38 -10.45
N GLN A 33 -5.08 -19.25 -11.23
CA GLN A 33 -5.75 -17.97 -11.46
C GLN A 33 -6.44 -17.46 -10.19
N ARG A 34 -7.03 -18.35 -9.37
CA ARG A 34 -7.67 -18.00 -8.09
C ARG A 34 -6.64 -17.39 -7.14
N CYS A 35 -5.54 -18.11 -6.90
CA CYS A 35 -4.45 -17.64 -6.02
C CYS A 35 -3.84 -16.33 -6.53
N LEU A 36 -3.67 -16.16 -7.86
CA LEU A 36 -3.19 -14.90 -8.43
C LEU A 36 -4.15 -13.74 -8.16
N SER A 37 -5.45 -13.90 -8.41
CA SER A 37 -6.45 -12.84 -8.19
C SER A 37 -6.53 -12.41 -6.72
N GLN A 38 -6.42 -13.36 -5.78
CA GLN A 38 -6.37 -13.06 -4.35
C GLN A 38 -5.08 -12.32 -3.96
N ALA A 39 -3.92 -12.81 -4.41
CA ALA A 39 -2.63 -12.17 -4.17
C ALA A 39 -2.61 -10.72 -4.69
N VAL A 40 -3.04 -10.48 -5.94
CA VAL A 40 -3.08 -9.15 -6.56
C VAL A 40 -3.96 -8.17 -5.78
N SER A 41 -5.14 -8.62 -5.33
CA SER A 41 -6.12 -7.80 -4.59
C SER A 41 -5.54 -7.19 -3.31
N GLY A 42 -4.75 -7.98 -2.56
CA GLY A 42 -4.12 -7.55 -1.31
C GLY A 42 -2.72 -6.95 -1.44
N THR A 43 -2.18 -6.78 -2.66
CA THR A 43 -0.78 -6.37 -2.88
C THR A 43 -0.65 -5.26 -3.91
N PHE A 44 -0.67 -5.56 -5.21
CA PHE A 44 -0.55 -4.55 -6.26
C PHE A 44 -1.74 -3.56 -6.25
N ASN A 45 -2.96 -4.04 -6.01
CA ASN A 45 -4.15 -3.21 -5.81
C ASN A 45 -4.17 -2.48 -4.44
N ALA A 46 -3.11 -2.61 -3.65
CA ALA A 46 -2.85 -1.87 -2.42
C ALA A 46 -1.67 -0.88 -2.57
N VAL A 47 -1.22 -0.56 -3.79
CA VAL A 47 -0.20 0.47 -4.06
C VAL A 47 -0.83 1.74 -4.63
N THR A 48 -0.23 2.89 -4.35
CA THR A 48 -0.48 4.14 -5.07
C THR A 48 0.74 5.08 -4.99
N VAL A 49 1.18 5.70 -6.08
CA VAL A 49 2.24 6.73 -6.10
C VAL A 49 1.60 8.10 -6.22
N ASP A 50 0.84 8.32 -7.29
CA ASP A 50 0.32 9.62 -7.73
C ASP A 50 -1.22 9.68 -7.70
N GLY A 51 -1.89 8.53 -7.73
CA GLY A 51 -3.36 8.44 -7.82
C GLY A 51 -3.87 8.20 -9.24
N ASP A 52 -2.99 8.19 -10.24
CA ASP A 52 -3.37 8.07 -11.65
C ASP A 52 -3.37 6.61 -12.12
N THR A 53 -4.57 6.08 -12.37
CA THR A 53 -4.75 4.79 -13.05
C THR A 53 -4.56 4.97 -14.56
N SER A 54 -3.60 4.24 -15.12
CA SER A 54 -3.24 4.25 -16.55
C SER A 54 -4.13 3.32 -17.39
N THR A 55 -3.61 2.74 -18.49
CA THR A 55 -4.32 1.92 -19.47
C THR A 55 -3.71 0.53 -19.71
N ASN A 56 -2.61 0.16 -19.03
CA ASN A 56 -1.76 -0.98 -19.40
C ASN A 56 -1.29 -1.93 -18.27
N ASP A 57 -2.02 -2.11 -17.17
CA ASP A 57 -1.64 -3.12 -16.15
C ASP A 57 -1.63 -4.54 -16.70
N MET A 58 -0.66 -5.32 -16.24
CA MET A 58 -0.66 -6.76 -16.44
C MET A 58 0.13 -7.47 -15.34
N VAL A 59 -0.49 -8.46 -14.71
CA VAL A 59 0.21 -9.46 -13.91
C VAL A 59 0.12 -10.81 -14.60
N CYS A 60 1.26 -11.36 -14.99
CA CYS A 60 1.36 -12.66 -15.63
C CYS A 60 2.02 -13.66 -14.67
N LEU A 61 1.40 -14.82 -14.47
CA LEU A 61 1.94 -15.91 -13.67
C LEU A 61 2.09 -17.17 -14.53
N LEU A 62 3.30 -17.70 -14.60
CA LEU A 62 3.69 -18.85 -15.40
C LEU A 62 4.12 -20.00 -14.49
N ALA A 63 3.47 -21.16 -14.63
CA ALA A 63 3.78 -22.38 -13.87
C ALA A 63 4.30 -23.48 -14.81
N SER A 64 5.48 -24.06 -14.50
CA SER A 64 6.11 -25.07 -15.36
C SER A 64 5.89 -26.52 -14.93
N GLY A 65 5.47 -26.78 -13.69
CA GLY A 65 5.26 -28.14 -13.15
C GLY A 65 6.54 -28.96 -12.90
N LEU A 66 7.72 -28.36 -12.99
CA LEU A 66 9.01 -29.06 -12.92
C LEU A 66 9.52 -29.41 -11.50
N SER A 67 8.92 -28.86 -10.44
CA SER A 67 9.35 -29.08 -9.05
C SER A 67 8.99 -30.46 -8.47
N GLY A 68 8.02 -31.15 -9.10
CA GLY A 68 7.40 -32.35 -8.51
C GLY A 68 6.44 -32.07 -7.34
N VAL A 69 6.21 -30.80 -6.98
CA VAL A 69 5.24 -30.41 -5.95
C VAL A 69 3.89 -30.10 -6.61
N THR A 70 2.90 -30.95 -6.33
CA THR A 70 1.54 -30.81 -6.85
C THR A 70 0.65 -30.01 -5.89
N ALA A 71 0.33 -28.77 -6.26
CA ALA A 71 -0.69 -27.95 -5.62
C ALA A 71 -2.03 -28.12 -6.36
N ARG A 72 -3.08 -28.47 -5.62
CA ARG A 72 -4.46 -28.60 -6.11
C ARG A 72 -5.40 -27.95 -5.12
N GLU A 73 -6.54 -27.46 -5.58
CA GLU A 73 -7.54 -26.85 -4.71
C GLU A 73 -7.89 -27.73 -3.50
N GLY A 74 -7.96 -27.12 -2.32
CA GLY A 74 -8.23 -27.80 -1.06
C GLY A 74 -7.04 -28.52 -0.41
N THR A 75 -5.85 -28.60 -1.03
CA THR A 75 -4.66 -29.18 -0.39
C THR A 75 -3.84 -28.12 0.37
N GLN A 76 -3.10 -28.56 1.40
CA GLN A 76 -2.16 -27.70 2.13
C GLN A 76 -1.17 -27.01 1.18
N ALA A 77 -0.65 -27.75 0.18
CA ALA A 77 0.30 -27.23 -0.80
C ALA A 77 -0.27 -26.07 -1.65
N ALA A 78 -1.59 -26.02 -1.89
CA ALA A 78 -2.22 -24.86 -2.54
C ALA A 78 -2.32 -23.66 -1.60
N GLY A 79 -2.55 -23.87 -0.30
CA GLY A 79 -2.50 -22.80 0.70
C GLY A 79 -1.09 -22.24 0.87
N ASP A 80 -0.08 -23.11 0.96
CA ASP A 80 1.33 -22.73 1.03
C ASP A 80 1.76 -21.95 -0.22
N PHE A 81 1.33 -22.40 -1.41
CA PHE A 81 1.55 -21.70 -2.67
C PHE A 81 0.88 -20.32 -2.71
N GLU A 82 -0.36 -20.19 -2.26
CA GLU A 82 -1.08 -18.91 -2.22
C GLU A 82 -0.42 -17.92 -1.26
N SER A 83 0.06 -18.38 -0.10
CA SER A 83 0.84 -17.58 0.84
C SER A 83 2.14 -17.08 0.20
N ALA A 84 2.94 -18.00 -0.36
CA ALA A 84 4.22 -17.67 -0.98
C ALA A 84 4.07 -16.73 -2.19
N LEU A 85 3.03 -16.94 -3.01
CA LEU A 85 2.68 -16.04 -4.12
C LEU A 85 2.30 -14.65 -3.60
N THR A 86 1.48 -14.58 -2.54
CA THR A 86 1.09 -13.31 -1.92
C THR A 86 2.29 -12.56 -1.35
N ASP A 87 3.25 -13.26 -0.75
CA ASP A 87 4.49 -12.65 -0.22
C ASP A 87 5.39 -12.12 -1.36
N VAL A 88 5.52 -12.85 -2.47
CA VAL A 88 6.22 -12.38 -3.68
C VAL A 88 5.53 -11.15 -4.26
N CYS A 89 4.21 -11.18 -4.46
CA CYS A 89 3.45 -10.04 -4.96
C CYS A 89 3.56 -8.83 -4.03
N ARG A 90 3.52 -9.02 -2.70
CA ARG A 90 3.70 -7.95 -1.71
C ARG A 90 5.09 -7.34 -1.78
N SER A 91 6.13 -8.16 -1.89
CA SER A 91 7.51 -7.68 -2.01
C SER A 91 7.70 -6.82 -3.26
N LEU A 92 7.13 -7.22 -4.40
CA LEU A 92 7.17 -6.46 -5.65
C LEU A 92 6.33 -5.16 -5.56
N ALA A 93 5.13 -5.24 -4.99
CA ALA A 93 4.25 -4.09 -4.75
C ALA A 93 4.91 -3.01 -3.85
N VAL A 94 5.59 -3.43 -2.78
CA VAL A 94 6.33 -2.52 -1.90
C VAL A 94 7.54 -1.89 -2.61
N GLN A 95 8.25 -2.65 -3.47
CA GLN A 95 9.35 -2.10 -4.27
C GLN A 95 8.87 -1.02 -5.24
N ILE A 96 7.71 -1.19 -5.89
CA ILE A 96 7.10 -0.15 -6.75
C ILE A 96 6.81 1.13 -5.95
N ALA A 97 6.27 1.02 -4.75
CA ALA A 97 6.02 2.18 -3.89
C ALA A 97 7.34 2.87 -3.45
N ALA A 98 8.39 2.09 -3.18
CA ALA A 98 9.69 2.61 -2.77
C ALA A 98 10.51 3.24 -3.93
N ASP A 99 10.27 2.79 -5.17
CA ASP A 99 10.87 3.29 -6.42
C ASP A 99 9.92 4.23 -7.20
N GLY A 100 8.95 4.83 -6.48
CA GLY A 100 8.06 5.84 -7.05
C GLY A 100 8.84 7.05 -7.59
N GLU A 101 8.32 7.72 -8.61
CA GLU A 101 9.07 8.80 -9.29
C GLU A 101 9.45 9.95 -8.35
N GLY A 102 10.76 10.13 -8.15
CA GLY A 102 11.30 11.10 -7.19
C GLY A 102 11.03 10.77 -5.72
N ALA A 103 10.57 9.56 -5.37
CA ALA A 103 10.34 9.14 -4.00
C ALA A 103 11.64 9.19 -3.19
N THR A 104 11.55 9.71 -1.95
CA THR A 104 12.64 9.63 -0.96
C THR A 104 12.30 8.68 0.18
N LYS A 105 11.01 8.39 0.37
CA LYS A 105 10.45 7.58 1.46
C LYS A 105 9.40 6.61 0.94
N LEU A 106 9.51 5.35 1.35
CA LEU A 106 8.39 4.41 1.36
C LEU A 106 7.47 4.75 2.54
N VAL A 107 6.17 4.73 2.31
CA VAL A 107 5.13 5.05 3.29
C VAL A 107 4.11 3.91 3.32
N THR A 108 3.89 3.32 4.49
CA THR A 108 2.85 2.31 4.70
C THR A 108 1.72 2.91 5.51
N ILE A 109 0.54 3.07 4.91
CA ILE A 109 -0.68 3.50 5.58
C ILE A 109 -1.47 2.26 5.99
N ARG A 110 -1.77 2.08 7.29
CA ARG A 110 -2.71 1.05 7.77
C ARG A 110 -3.91 1.70 8.41
N VAL A 111 -5.09 1.21 8.08
CA VAL A 111 -6.35 1.61 8.70
C VAL A 111 -6.97 0.40 9.36
N ASP A 112 -7.32 0.53 10.64
CA ASP A 112 -7.91 -0.51 11.48
C ASP A 112 -9.24 -0.01 12.08
N GLY A 113 -10.17 -0.91 12.39
CA GLY A 113 -11.38 -0.57 13.15
C GLY A 113 -12.55 -0.02 12.34
N ALA A 114 -12.51 -0.10 11.00
CA ALA A 114 -13.58 0.38 10.12
C ALA A 114 -14.76 -0.60 10.06
N SER A 115 -15.89 -0.17 9.50
CA SER A 115 -17.09 -0.99 9.32
C SER A 115 -16.85 -2.20 8.39
N SER A 116 -16.00 -2.04 7.38
CA SER A 116 -15.62 -3.09 6.43
C SER A 116 -14.21 -2.85 5.86
N THR A 117 -13.66 -3.86 5.17
CA THR A 117 -12.36 -3.79 4.49
C THR A 117 -12.36 -2.73 3.39
N GLU A 118 -13.48 -2.56 2.68
CA GLU A 118 -13.66 -1.56 1.62
C GLU A 118 -13.62 -0.15 2.19
N ASP A 119 -14.29 0.07 3.33
CA ASP A 119 -14.26 1.34 4.05
C ASP A 119 -12.86 1.65 4.60
N ALA A 120 -12.15 0.67 5.16
CA ALA A 120 -10.76 0.84 5.57
C ALA A 120 -9.84 1.18 4.38
N ASN A 121 -10.01 0.52 3.24
CA ASN A 121 -9.23 0.75 2.02
C ASN A 121 -9.48 2.17 1.47
N ARG A 122 -10.73 2.63 1.42
CA ARG A 122 -11.09 4.01 1.04
C ARG A 122 -10.43 5.06 1.92
N ILE A 123 -10.41 4.86 3.25
CA ILE A 123 -9.70 5.77 4.18
C ILE A 123 -8.19 5.74 3.88
N ALA A 124 -7.59 4.54 3.79
CA ALA A 124 -6.15 4.37 3.57
C ALA A 124 -5.67 4.99 2.26
N ARG A 125 -6.38 4.74 1.14
CA ARG A 125 -6.10 5.36 -0.16
C ARG A 125 -6.22 6.88 -0.13
N THR A 126 -7.29 7.43 0.46
CA THR A 126 -7.48 8.89 0.53
C THR A 126 -6.36 9.60 1.32
N ILE A 127 -5.78 8.93 2.33
CA ILE A 127 -4.59 9.39 3.06
C ILE A 127 -3.34 9.28 2.18
N ALA A 128 -3.13 8.14 1.53
CA ALA A 128 -1.97 7.86 0.67
C ALA A 128 -1.88 8.81 -0.54
N GLU A 129 -3.01 9.09 -1.18
CA GLU A 129 -3.16 9.95 -2.37
C GLU A 129 -3.26 11.45 -2.02
N SER A 130 -3.16 11.83 -0.74
CA SER A 130 -3.25 13.23 -0.29
C SER A 130 -1.92 13.98 -0.54
N PRO A 131 -1.86 14.99 -1.43
CA PRO A 131 -0.62 15.73 -1.68
C PRO A 131 -0.11 16.46 -0.43
N LEU A 132 -1.01 16.92 0.44
CA LEU A 132 -0.65 17.52 1.72
C LEU A 132 0.01 16.49 2.65
N THR A 133 -0.49 15.26 2.71
CA THR A 133 0.14 14.19 3.50
C THR A 133 1.51 13.85 2.93
N LYS A 134 1.60 13.55 1.62
CA LYS A 134 2.85 13.16 0.95
C LYS A 134 3.95 14.23 1.06
N THR A 135 3.59 15.52 0.91
CA THR A 135 4.55 16.64 1.07
C THR A 135 4.98 16.89 2.53
N ALA A 136 4.12 16.62 3.51
CA ALA A 136 4.51 16.68 4.93
C ALA A 136 5.53 15.58 5.25
N LEU A 137 5.31 14.36 4.74
CA LEU A 137 6.23 13.24 4.92
C LEU A 137 7.59 13.49 4.24
N PHE A 138 7.62 14.04 3.02
CA PHE A 138 8.85 14.51 2.37
C PHE A 138 9.60 15.52 3.26
N GLY A 139 8.89 16.53 3.79
CA GLY A 139 9.43 17.54 4.71
C GLY A 139 9.83 17.03 6.10
N CYS A 140 9.63 15.74 6.41
CA CYS A 140 9.79 15.16 7.74
C CYS A 140 8.95 15.90 8.82
N ASP A 141 7.74 16.33 8.44
CA ASP A 141 6.73 16.93 9.32
C ASP A 141 5.67 15.87 9.70
N PRO A 142 5.57 15.46 10.99
CA PRO A 142 4.60 14.47 11.47
C PRO A 142 3.18 15.06 11.58
N ASN A 143 2.67 15.56 10.45
CA ASN A 143 1.49 16.41 10.38
C ASN A 143 0.18 15.60 10.48
N TRP A 144 -0.15 15.17 11.69
CA TRP A 144 -1.39 14.45 12.00
C TRP A 144 -2.66 15.16 11.51
N GLY A 145 -2.67 16.50 11.50
CA GLY A 145 -3.80 17.29 11.01
C GLY A 145 -4.09 17.06 9.53
N ARG A 146 -3.05 16.98 8.68
CA ARG A 146 -3.19 16.66 7.25
C ARG A 146 -3.65 15.22 7.03
N ILE A 147 -3.17 14.27 7.84
CA ILE A 147 -3.57 12.86 7.79
C ILE A 147 -5.06 12.71 8.16
N LEU A 148 -5.50 13.31 9.26
CA LEU A 148 -6.91 13.25 9.68
C LEU A 148 -7.84 14.04 8.76
N ALA A 149 -7.40 15.16 8.19
CA ALA A 149 -8.16 15.88 7.16
C ALA A 149 -8.35 15.02 5.89
N ALA A 150 -7.32 14.26 5.49
CA ALA A 150 -7.42 13.31 4.40
C ALA A 150 -8.36 12.14 4.73
N ALA A 151 -8.27 11.58 5.94
CA ALA A 151 -9.22 10.57 6.41
C ALA A 151 -10.67 11.10 6.42
N GLY A 152 -10.91 12.30 6.94
CA GLY A 152 -12.25 12.90 7.04
C GLY A 152 -12.93 13.18 5.69
N ARG A 153 -12.18 13.38 4.61
CA ARG A 153 -12.73 13.64 3.26
C ARG A 153 -12.99 12.38 2.41
N CYS A 154 -12.69 11.17 2.90
CA CYS A 154 -12.83 9.92 2.11
C CYS A 154 -14.28 9.47 1.83
N GLY A 155 -15.26 10.14 2.45
CA GLY A 155 -16.68 9.79 2.34
C GLY A 155 -17.08 8.48 3.06
N VAL A 156 -16.25 7.98 3.98
CA VAL A 156 -16.59 6.92 4.94
C VAL A 156 -17.00 7.58 6.25
N ARG A 157 -18.02 7.03 6.94
CA ARG A 157 -18.43 7.51 8.26
C ARG A 157 -17.65 6.79 9.35
N PHE A 158 -16.84 7.54 10.08
CA PHE A 158 -16.24 7.14 11.35
C PHE A 158 -16.32 8.31 12.33
N ARG A 159 -16.06 8.06 13.61
CA ARG A 159 -16.12 9.05 14.69
C ARG A 159 -14.74 9.63 14.97
N PRO A 160 -14.48 10.94 14.75
CA PRO A 160 -13.19 11.54 15.04
C PRO A 160 -12.70 11.28 16.47
N GLU A 161 -13.61 11.34 17.44
CA GLU A 161 -13.38 11.09 18.87
C GLU A 161 -13.00 9.63 19.21
N GLU A 162 -13.18 8.69 18.29
CA GLU A 162 -12.75 7.28 18.42
C GLU A 162 -11.41 7.02 17.70
N THR A 163 -10.83 8.04 17.04
CA THR A 163 -9.59 7.85 16.27
C THR A 163 -8.33 7.82 17.12
N THR A 164 -7.40 6.94 16.75
CA THR A 164 -6.01 6.93 17.26
C THR A 164 -5.05 6.89 16.09
N LEU A 165 -4.11 7.83 16.03
CA LEU A 165 -3.08 7.91 15.00
C LEU A 165 -1.71 7.66 15.61
N THR A 166 -1.01 6.66 15.08
CA THR A 166 0.37 6.32 15.39
C THR A 166 1.24 6.53 14.15
N ILE A 167 2.44 7.09 14.31
CA ILE A 167 3.46 7.14 13.26
C ILE A 167 4.73 6.49 13.80
N GLY A 168 5.22 5.44 13.12
CA GLY A 168 6.17 4.49 13.71
C GLY A 168 5.58 3.89 15.00
N ASP A 169 6.34 3.94 16.08
CA ASP A 169 5.89 3.50 17.42
C ASP A 169 5.19 4.61 18.24
N LEU A 170 5.08 5.82 17.68
CA LEU A 170 4.67 7.02 18.42
C LEU A 170 3.19 7.34 18.20
N VAL A 171 2.39 7.32 19.28
CA VAL A 171 0.99 7.78 19.26
C VAL A 171 0.96 9.30 19.26
N ILE A 172 0.44 9.91 18.19
CA ILE A 172 0.35 11.36 18.01
C ILE A 172 -1.07 11.89 18.26
N VAL A 173 -2.09 11.08 17.96
CA VAL A 173 -3.50 11.39 18.28
C VAL A 173 -4.10 10.21 19.03
N ARG A 174 -4.89 10.47 20.07
CA ARG A 174 -5.66 9.48 20.81
C ARG A 174 -7.04 10.03 21.12
N ASN A 175 -8.07 9.23 20.86
CA ASN A 175 -9.49 9.61 21.01
C ASN A 175 -9.82 10.95 20.32
N GLY A 176 -9.31 11.13 19.09
CA GLY A 176 -9.47 12.36 18.30
C GLY A 176 -8.71 13.60 18.77
N ALA A 177 -8.00 13.55 19.91
CA ALA A 177 -7.21 14.65 20.44
C ALA A 177 -5.70 14.44 20.26
N PRO A 178 -4.91 15.48 19.95
CA PRO A 178 -3.46 15.37 19.89
C PRO A 178 -2.89 15.04 21.27
N VAL A 179 -1.93 14.11 21.31
CA VAL A 179 -1.16 13.77 22.51
C VAL A 179 0.05 14.71 22.59
N PRO A 180 0.43 15.22 23.78
CA PRO A 180 1.69 15.94 23.94
C PRO A 180 2.88 15.04 23.60
N VAL A 181 3.63 15.40 22.56
CA VAL A 181 4.88 14.73 22.18
C VAL A 181 5.98 15.77 21.98
N GLU A 182 7.19 15.44 22.41
CA GLU A 182 8.38 16.25 22.15
C GLU A 182 8.72 16.30 20.64
N ALA A 183 9.17 17.46 20.17
CA ALA A 183 9.40 17.71 18.75
C ALA A 183 10.46 16.78 18.12
N ALA A 184 11.47 16.36 18.88
CA ALA A 184 12.53 15.49 18.38
C ALA A 184 12.06 14.04 18.12
N PRO A 185 11.43 13.33 19.08
CA PRO A 185 10.75 12.06 18.80
C PRO A 185 9.72 12.12 17.68
N ALA A 186 8.90 13.18 17.63
CA ALA A 186 7.88 13.35 16.60
C ALA A 186 8.50 13.51 15.20
N ARG A 187 9.59 14.27 15.06
CA ARG A 187 10.32 14.36 13.80
C ARG A 187 11.03 13.06 13.45
N ALA A 188 11.56 12.33 14.43
CA ALA A 188 12.27 11.08 14.20
C ALA A 188 11.38 10.01 13.56
N SER A 189 10.11 9.89 13.98
CA SER A 189 9.18 8.88 13.44
C SER A 189 8.84 9.04 11.94
N VAL A 190 9.06 10.22 11.37
CA VAL A 190 8.90 10.50 9.91
C VAL A 190 10.23 10.72 9.18
N SER A 191 11.37 10.71 9.89
CA SER A 191 12.68 11.03 9.30
C SER A 191 13.32 9.84 8.56
N GLY A 192 12.91 8.60 8.85
CA GLY A 192 13.40 7.39 8.17
C GLY A 192 13.08 7.33 6.68
N ARG A 193 13.72 6.38 5.96
CA ARG A 193 13.37 6.03 4.56
C ARG A 193 12.08 5.23 4.46
N GLU A 194 11.64 4.64 5.55
CA GLU A 194 10.36 3.94 5.68
C GLU A 194 9.57 4.66 6.78
N VAL A 195 8.31 4.97 6.50
CA VAL A 195 7.39 5.59 7.47
C VAL A 195 6.13 4.74 7.58
N ASP A 196 5.84 4.31 8.80
CA ASP A 196 4.64 3.56 9.13
C ASP A 196 3.59 4.53 9.70
N VAL A 197 2.37 4.55 9.16
CA VAL A 197 1.26 5.38 9.62
C VAL A 197 0.07 4.48 9.89
N ARG A 198 -0.31 4.33 11.16
CA ARG A 198 -1.48 3.53 11.56
C ARG A 198 -2.59 4.44 12.10
N LEU A 199 -3.76 4.38 11.46
CA LEU A 199 -4.96 5.07 11.90
C LEU A 199 -6.02 4.03 12.31
N THR A 200 -6.30 3.93 13.60
CA THR A 200 -7.50 3.22 14.09
C THR A 200 -8.67 4.20 14.06
N VAL A 201 -9.81 3.81 13.47
CA VAL A 201 -11.01 4.67 13.31
C VAL A 201 -12.24 4.21 14.11
N GLY A 202 -12.10 3.12 14.88
CA GLY A 202 -13.18 2.52 15.66
C GLY A 202 -12.81 1.11 16.12
N THR A 203 -13.83 0.27 16.35
CA THR A 203 -13.68 -1.13 16.79
C THR A 203 -14.27 -2.15 15.82
N GLY A 204 -14.59 -1.74 14.59
CA GLY A 204 -15.13 -2.62 13.56
C GLY A 204 -14.11 -3.63 13.00
N PRO A 205 -14.56 -4.65 12.26
CA PRO A 205 -13.69 -5.72 11.75
C PRO A 205 -12.87 -5.30 10.52
N GLY A 206 -13.17 -4.15 9.91
CA GLY A 206 -12.54 -3.68 8.69
C GLY A 206 -11.11 -3.18 8.92
N SER A 207 -10.17 -3.73 8.14
CA SER A 207 -8.80 -3.25 8.08
C SER A 207 -8.27 -3.24 6.65
N ALA A 208 -7.30 -2.37 6.37
CA ALA A 208 -6.62 -2.29 5.09
C ALA A 208 -5.20 -1.74 5.26
N THR A 209 -4.31 -2.11 4.34
CA THR A 209 -2.98 -1.52 4.21
C THR A 209 -2.84 -0.96 2.80
N VAL A 210 -2.22 0.21 2.64
CA VAL A 210 -1.86 0.83 1.37
C VAL A 210 -0.40 1.27 1.42
N TYR A 211 0.35 0.98 0.37
CA TYR A 211 1.74 1.38 0.19
C TYR A 211 1.82 2.58 -0.77
N THR A 212 2.59 3.59 -0.39
CA THR A 212 2.82 4.79 -1.21
C THR A 212 4.21 5.36 -0.95
N CYS A 213 4.50 6.49 -1.56
CA CYS A 213 5.69 7.29 -1.30
C CYS A 213 5.34 8.69 -0.76
N ASP A 214 6.36 9.49 -0.50
CA ASP A 214 6.25 10.93 -0.30
C ASP A 214 6.05 11.69 -1.65
N PHE A 215 6.04 13.02 -1.63
CA PHE A 215 5.92 13.87 -2.83
C PHE A 215 7.02 14.94 -2.77
N SER A 216 8.06 14.72 -3.58
CA SER A 216 9.26 15.55 -3.65
C SER A 216 9.25 16.52 -4.83
N TYR A 217 10.27 17.38 -4.92
CA TYR A 217 10.53 18.21 -6.10
C TYR A 217 10.90 17.39 -7.33
N ASP A 218 11.53 16.23 -7.17
CA ASP A 218 11.97 15.40 -8.30
C ASP A 218 10.79 14.76 -9.05
N TYR A 219 9.69 14.43 -8.37
CA TYR A 219 8.44 14.01 -9.05
C TYR A 219 8.00 15.06 -10.08
N VAL A 220 7.94 16.33 -9.65
CA VAL A 220 7.53 17.46 -10.50
C VAL A 220 8.52 17.66 -11.64
N ARG A 221 9.83 17.60 -11.34
CA ARG A 221 10.89 17.76 -12.34
C ARG A 221 10.82 16.67 -13.42
N ILE A 222 10.70 15.40 -13.02
CA ILE A 222 10.58 14.25 -13.93
C ILE A 222 9.37 14.45 -14.84
N ASN A 223 8.18 14.67 -14.27
CA ASN A 223 6.93 14.73 -15.03
C ASN A 223 6.68 16.05 -15.78
N ALA A 224 7.46 17.11 -15.52
CA ALA A 224 7.40 18.37 -16.27
C ALA A 224 8.46 18.45 -17.39
N GLU A 225 9.63 17.82 -17.23
CA GLU A 225 10.74 17.90 -18.18
C GLU A 225 10.79 16.73 -19.17
N TYR A 226 10.27 15.56 -18.79
CA TYR A 226 10.23 14.37 -19.65
C TYR A 226 8.82 14.15 -20.20
N HIS A 227 8.72 13.97 -21.51
CA HIS A 227 7.49 13.52 -22.18
C HIS A 227 7.53 12.01 -22.35
N THR A 228 6.47 11.33 -21.91
CA THR A 228 6.30 9.87 -21.89
C THR A 228 5.15 9.40 -22.78
#